data_AF-A0A814AB76-F1
#
_entry.id   AF-A0A814AB76-F1
#
_cell.length_a   1.000
_cell.length_b   1.000
_cell.length_c   1.000
_cell.angle_alpha   90.00
_cell.angle_beta   90.00
_cell.angle_gamma   90.00
#
_symmetry.space_group_name_H-M   'P 1'
#
loop_
_entity.id
_entity.type
_entity.pdbx_description
1 polymer ?
#
loop_
_entity_poly.entity_id
_entity_poly.type
_entity_poly.pdbx_seq_one_letter_code
_entity_poly.pdbx_strand_id
1 'polypeptide(L)'
;MDLENHTRNVWIALGTLSGLGMIVATIQTWAWFSKSGKEIIDLPTLGKFLLHFLGILSTVIFLVMAGVSVWWLIFFKKQYDSTFESKTSSQQNIFKILFIVSFILKTVDIIHLILRQTTIDIFFIDWERSKTGNSNTVSAWRTCFVANEFNEIQTFRRIHVPFHLLSVLFFLKVINLENIALADTDIILFPSSSFTANCTMEYNSIFRIGTAFLVLLGTAIIQYLFYIIFYQRLIGDKIINFIDLCSVSNISIIILDQIYHGYYIHGRSPHGISDVNIKDIIMNLERESRSMSGTRGLQANSIEQIFIMKINKTFRAQYDLLFRQYYDYIGPRRKRKDIERRTDILFQSYQNLNRFLCAYIDRSLPTYQYFIRNRYLLEKIFNYEFQTSLNSGLSGNMDNLLFIDNEKIFTKILFYGEENSLFIWNTITFLFIDFISSNYVLAAIITFLLNLIAVGLRNSFGRRNLSKKTLIPRELLI
;
A
#
# COMPACT_ATOMS: atom_id res chain seq x y z
N MET A 1 21.18 -4.08 40.63
CA MET A 1 19.90 -3.75 39.95
C MET A 1 19.51 -4.99 39.18
N ASP A 2 18.45 -5.70 39.61
CA ASP A 2 18.31 -7.13 39.30
C ASP A 2 17.90 -7.40 37.84
N LEU A 3 18.75 -8.14 37.13
CA LEU A 3 18.59 -8.54 35.74
C LEU A 3 17.25 -9.27 35.46
N GLU A 4 16.70 -9.96 36.47
CA GLU A 4 15.38 -10.62 36.41
C GLU A 4 14.22 -9.64 36.27
N ASN A 5 14.33 -8.44 36.86
CA ASN A 5 13.28 -7.43 36.73
C ASN A 5 13.21 -6.91 35.28
N HIS A 6 14.35 -6.81 34.58
CA HIS A 6 14.39 -6.35 33.20
C HIS A 6 13.80 -7.36 32.22
N THR A 7 14.12 -8.65 32.35
CA THR A 7 13.52 -9.68 31.50
C THR A 7 12.03 -9.78 31.73
N ARG A 8 11.56 -9.70 32.99
CA ARG A 8 10.13 -9.66 33.32
C ARG A 8 9.43 -8.47 32.65
N ASN A 9 10.03 -7.28 32.67
CA ASN A 9 9.44 -6.10 32.03
C ASN A 9 9.31 -6.25 30.51
N VAL A 10 10.28 -6.90 29.84
CA VAL A 10 10.19 -7.19 28.40
C VAL A 10 9.02 -8.14 28.11
N TRP A 11 8.85 -9.20 28.90
CA TRP A 11 7.73 -10.13 28.76
C TRP A 11 6.37 -9.45 29.01
N ILE A 12 6.29 -8.57 30.02
CA ILE A 12 5.09 -7.77 30.30
C ILE A 12 4.77 -6.86 29.10
N ALA A 13 5.76 -6.14 28.57
CA ALA A 13 5.58 -5.26 27.41
C ALA A 13 5.14 -6.04 26.17
N LEU A 14 5.73 -7.21 25.92
CA LEU A 14 5.34 -8.09 24.82
C LEU A 14 3.88 -8.55 24.99
N GLY A 15 3.50 -8.99 26.18
CA GLY A 15 2.15 -9.47 26.48
C GLY A 15 1.09 -8.37 26.34
N THR A 16 1.34 -7.19 26.90
CA THR A 16 0.38 -6.06 26.85
C THR A 16 0.21 -5.54 25.43
N LEU A 17 1.30 -5.32 24.69
CA LEU A 17 1.23 -4.85 23.30
C LEU A 17 0.64 -5.91 22.36
N SER A 18 0.89 -7.20 22.60
CA SER A 18 0.25 -8.27 21.82
C SER A 18 -1.25 -8.36 22.10
N GLY A 19 -1.68 -8.13 23.35
CA GLY A 19 -3.08 -8.04 23.72
C GLY A 19 -3.80 -6.86 23.04
N LEU A 20 -3.18 -5.68 23.02
CA LEU A 20 -3.66 -4.53 22.23
C LEU A 20 -3.65 -4.84 20.73
N GLY A 21 -2.62 -5.52 20.24
CA GLY A 21 -2.51 -5.95 18.86
C GLY A 21 -3.64 -6.90 18.44
N MET A 22 -4.09 -7.77 19.33
CA MET A 22 -5.25 -8.65 19.11
C MET A 22 -6.53 -7.84 18.93
N ILE A 23 -6.75 -6.79 19.72
CA ILE A 23 -7.92 -5.90 19.58
C ILE A 23 -7.89 -5.21 18.20
N VAL A 24 -6.72 -4.70 17.79
CA VAL A 24 -6.55 -4.07 16.47
C VAL A 24 -6.78 -5.08 15.34
N ALA A 25 -6.29 -6.31 15.47
CA ALA A 25 -6.53 -7.38 14.49
C ALA A 25 -8.02 -7.70 14.35
N THR A 26 -8.76 -7.73 15.47
CA THR A 26 -10.21 -7.94 15.49
C THR A 26 -10.94 -6.80 14.77
N ILE A 27 -10.58 -5.55 15.05
CA ILE A 27 -11.16 -4.37 14.39
C ILE A 27 -10.92 -4.42 12.87
N GLN A 28 -9.68 -4.70 12.44
CA GLN A 28 -9.34 -4.78 11.02
C GLN A 28 -10.10 -5.91 10.32
N THR A 29 -10.23 -7.05 10.99
CA THR A 29 -10.97 -8.20 10.47
C THR A 29 -12.47 -7.91 10.40
N TRP A 30 -13.02 -7.21 11.39
CA TRP A 30 -14.41 -6.76 11.38
C TRP A 30 -14.67 -5.77 10.24
N ALA A 31 -13.76 -4.82 10.03
CA ALA A 31 -13.84 -3.90 8.90
C ALA A 31 -13.77 -4.63 7.55
N TRP A 32 -12.97 -5.69 7.43
CA TRP A 32 -12.94 -6.53 6.23
C TRP A 32 -14.22 -7.38 6.07
N PHE A 33 -14.69 -7.99 7.16
CA PHE A 33 -15.86 -8.86 7.20
C PHE A 33 -17.12 -8.13 6.74
N SER A 34 -17.36 -6.95 7.30
CA SER A 34 -18.48 -6.08 6.93
C SER A 34 -18.45 -5.65 5.47
N LYS A 35 -17.26 -5.37 4.91
CA LYS A 35 -17.06 -5.02 3.49
C LYS A 35 -17.21 -6.21 2.54
N SER A 36 -17.00 -7.42 3.05
CA SER A 36 -17.23 -8.66 2.31
C SER A 36 -18.72 -9.01 2.23
N GLY A 37 -19.56 -8.41 3.08
CA GLY A 37 -21.00 -8.66 3.22
C GLY A 37 -21.36 -10.12 3.42
N LYS A 38 -20.49 -10.82 4.15
CA LYS A 38 -20.78 -12.12 4.74
C LYS A 38 -21.68 -11.92 5.95
N GLU A 39 -22.61 -12.84 6.14
CA GLU A 39 -23.55 -12.80 7.27
C GLU A 39 -23.07 -13.69 8.43
N ILE A 40 -22.21 -14.68 8.15
CA ILE A 40 -21.71 -15.67 9.11
C ILE A 40 -20.18 -15.65 9.15
N ILE A 41 -19.61 -15.87 10.33
CA ILE A 41 -18.16 -16.02 10.53
C ILE A 41 -17.73 -17.37 9.99
N ASP A 42 -17.22 -17.38 8.76
CA ASP A 42 -16.71 -18.58 8.11
C ASP A 42 -15.23 -18.84 8.44
N LEU A 43 -14.73 -20.04 8.10
CA LEU A 43 -13.31 -20.38 8.19
C LEU A 43 -12.36 -19.39 7.48
N PRO A 44 -12.67 -18.83 6.28
CA PRO A 44 -11.88 -17.76 5.69
C PRO A 44 -11.80 -16.49 6.53
N THR A 45 -12.84 -16.16 7.30
CA THR A 45 -12.85 -14.99 8.20
C THR A 45 -11.88 -15.21 9.36
N LEU A 46 -11.86 -16.42 9.93
CA LEU A 46 -10.86 -16.82 10.94
C LEU A 46 -9.44 -16.81 10.37
N GLY A 47 -9.24 -17.30 9.14
CA GLY A 47 -7.95 -17.23 8.45
C GLY A 47 -7.49 -15.79 8.23
N LYS A 48 -8.40 -14.87 7.87
CA LYS A 48 -8.09 -13.44 7.73
C LYS A 48 -7.72 -12.80 9.06
N PHE A 49 -8.42 -13.13 10.14
CA PHE A 49 -8.05 -12.71 11.50
C PHE A 49 -6.64 -13.14 11.85
N LEU A 50 -6.31 -14.42 11.64
CA LEU A 50 -4.99 -14.96 11.93
C LEU A 50 -3.90 -14.21 11.15
N LEU A 51 -4.10 -13.97 9.86
CA LEU A 51 -3.12 -13.25 9.03
C LEU A 51 -2.90 -11.80 9.49
N HIS A 52 -3.98 -11.06 9.81
CA HIS A 52 -3.85 -9.72 10.38
C HIS A 52 -3.15 -9.74 11.75
N PHE A 53 -3.50 -10.71 12.59
CA PHE A 53 -2.89 -10.87 13.91
C PHE A 53 -1.40 -11.18 13.81
N LEU A 54 -0.97 -12.09 12.92
CA LEU A 54 0.44 -12.42 12.71
C LEU A 54 1.25 -11.20 12.24
N GLY A 55 0.70 -10.36 11.36
CA GLY A 55 1.35 -9.14 10.90
C GLY A 55 1.54 -8.09 12.01
N ILE A 56 0.51 -7.91 12.85
CA ILE A 56 0.58 -7.02 14.02
C ILE A 56 1.55 -7.58 15.06
N LEU A 57 1.46 -8.87 15.37
CA LEU A 57 2.33 -9.56 16.32
C LEU A 57 3.80 -9.45 15.91
N SER A 58 4.11 -9.68 14.63
CA SER A 58 5.46 -9.48 14.08
C SER A 58 6.00 -8.08 14.38
N THR A 59 5.17 -7.07 14.13
CA THR A 59 5.52 -5.66 14.31
C THR A 59 5.73 -5.33 15.79
N VAL A 60 4.87 -5.85 16.68
CA VAL A 60 5.00 -5.69 18.13
C VAL A 60 6.29 -6.32 18.64
N ILE A 61 6.56 -7.59 18.27
CA ILE A 61 7.80 -8.27 18.63
C ILE A 61 8.98 -7.43 18.17
N PHE A 62 9.00 -7.01 16.90
CA PHE A 62 10.09 -6.20 16.38
C PHE A 62 10.30 -4.89 17.16
N LEU A 63 9.24 -4.12 17.42
CA LEU A 63 9.33 -2.84 18.11
C LEU A 63 9.84 -2.99 19.56
N VAL A 64 9.37 -4.00 20.29
CA VAL A 64 9.87 -4.30 21.64
C VAL A 64 11.35 -4.65 21.58
N MET A 65 11.75 -5.50 20.65
CA MET A 65 13.14 -5.97 20.54
C MET A 65 14.10 -4.86 20.11
N ALA A 66 13.73 -4.06 19.11
CA ALA A 66 14.50 -2.89 18.69
C ALA A 66 14.58 -1.85 19.82
N GLY A 67 13.47 -1.60 20.52
CA GLY A 67 13.42 -0.70 21.68
C GLY A 67 14.35 -1.15 22.81
N VAL A 68 14.36 -2.45 23.13
CA VAL A 68 15.28 -3.03 24.12
C VAL A 68 16.74 -2.89 23.69
N SER A 69 17.06 -3.12 22.40
CA SER A 69 18.43 -2.92 21.88
C SER A 69 18.89 -1.47 22.01
N VAL A 70 18.04 -0.51 21.67
CA VAL A 70 18.35 0.92 21.79
C VAL A 70 18.48 1.33 23.26
N TRP A 71 17.57 0.88 24.11
CA TRP A 71 17.64 1.13 25.55
C TRP A 71 18.94 0.60 26.14
N TRP A 72 19.31 -0.65 25.85
CA TRP A 72 20.58 -1.23 26.35
C TRP A 72 21.78 -0.43 25.86
N LEU A 73 21.80 -0.03 24.58
CA LEU A 73 22.87 0.77 24.01
C LEU A 73 23.03 2.11 24.72
N ILE A 74 21.95 2.84 24.94
CA ILE A 74 21.99 4.17 25.57
C ILE A 74 22.48 4.08 27.02
N PHE A 75 21.94 3.14 27.79
CA PHE A 75 22.30 3.01 29.20
C PHE A 75 23.70 2.43 29.40
N PHE A 76 24.15 1.53 28.52
CA PHE A 76 25.51 1.02 28.55
C PHE A 76 26.54 2.13 28.26
N LYS A 77 26.31 2.95 27.22
CA LYS A 77 27.21 4.07 26.86
C LYS A 77 27.20 5.23 27.86
N LYS A 78 26.25 5.30 28.78
CA LYS A 78 26.15 6.36 29.81
C LYS A 78 26.66 5.94 31.19
N GLN A 79 27.30 4.78 31.32
CA GLN A 79 27.76 4.29 32.61
C GLN A 79 29.03 4.99 33.07
N TYR A 80 28.99 5.47 34.32
CA TYR A 80 30.14 6.00 35.05
C TYR A 80 30.71 4.96 36.03
N ASP A 81 29.86 4.05 36.55
CA ASP A 81 30.26 2.90 37.36
C ASP A 81 29.82 1.58 36.69
N SER A 82 30.69 0.57 36.74
CA SER A 82 30.58 -0.74 36.07
C SER A 82 29.43 -1.61 36.59
N THR A 83 28.19 -1.22 36.33
CA THR A 83 26.99 -1.87 36.87
C THR A 83 26.09 -2.53 35.83
N PHE A 84 26.24 -2.26 34.52
CA PHE A 84 25.72 -3.21 33.52
C PHE A 84 26.80 -4.19 33.13
N GLU A 85 26.49 -5.46 33.35
CA GLU A 85 27.11 -6.54 32.59
C GLU A 85 26.46 -6.70 31.21
N SER A 86 27.26 -7.15 30.25
CA SER A 86 26.79 -7.67 28.97
C SER A 86 25.83 -8.86 29.20
N LYS A 87 24.74 -8.95 28.44
CA LYS A 87 23.71 -10.01 28.64
C LYS A 87 24.30 -11.43 28.56
N THR A 88 23.82 -12.31 29.44
CA THR A 88 24.12 -13.75 29.45
C THR A 88 23.74 -14.44 28.13
N SER A 89 24.49 -15.46 27.72
CA SER A 89 24.29 -16.21 26.46
C SER A 89 22.86 -16.74 26.26
N SER A 90 22.15 -17.09 27.35
CA SER A 90 20.74 -17.51 27.30
C SER A 90 19.80 -16.40 26.82
N GLN A 91 19.99 -15.16 27.31
CA GLN A 91 19.17 -14.02 26.92
C GLN A 91 19.41 -13.62 25.46
N GLN A 92 20.64 -13.78 24.96
CA GLN A 92 20.96 -13.55 23.55
C GLN A 92 20.28 -14.59 22.64
N ASN A 93 20.19 -15.85 23.07
CA ASN A 93 19.48 -16.90 22.34
C ASN A 93 17.97 -16.64 22.25
N ILE A 94 17.33 -16.20 23.35
CA ILE A 94 15.92 -15.78 23.32
C ILE A 94 15.72 -14.62 22.35
N PHE A 95 16.64 -13.65 22.38
CA PHE A 95 16.61 -12.49 21.49
C PHE A 95 16.70 -12.89 20.01
N LYS A 96 17.57 -13.86 19.69
CA LYS A 96 17.71 -14.45 18.36
C LYS A 96 16.40 -15.10 17.88
N ILE A 97 15.80 -15.94 18.71
CA ILE A 97 14.57 -16.67 18.35
C ILE A 97 13.44 -15.68 18.07
N LEU A 98 13.26 -14.65 18.90
CA LEU A 98 12.22 -13.64 18.71
C LEU A 98 12.40 -12.84 17.41
N PHE A 99 13.64 -12.51 17.01
CA PHE A 99 13.92 -11.87 15.73
C PHE A 99 13.61 -12.78 14.53
N ILE A 100 13.97 -14.08 14.61
CA ILE A 100 13.63 -15.08 13.58
C ILE A 100 12.11 -15.16 13.43
N VAL A 101 11.38 -15.30 14.54
CA VAL A 101 9.92 -15.37 14.54
C VAL A 101 9.32 -14.10 13.94
N SER A 102 9.78 -12.91 14.36
CA SER A 102 9.32 -11.64 13.82
C SER A 102 9.53 -11.54 12.30
N PHE A 103 10.71 -11.94 11.79
CA PHE A 103 11.02 -11.96 10.36
C PHE A 103 10.10 -12.88 9.56
N ILE A 104 9.90 -14.12 10.03
CA ILE A 104 9.02 -15.10 9.36
C ILE A 104 7.58 -14.57 9.33
N LEU A 105 7.07 -14.12 10.47
CA LEU A 105 5.70 -13.57 10.56
C LEU A 105 5.53 -12.33 9.69
N LYS A 106 6.53 -11.44 9.61
CA LYS A 106 6.46 -10.26 8.74
C LYS A 106 6.47 -10.64 7.27
N THR A 107 7.24 -11.66 6.90
CA THR A 107 7.28 -12.13 5.52
C THR A 107 5.94 -12.70 5.09
N VAL A 108 5.25 -13.43 5.97
CA VAL A 108 3.87 -13.90 5.74
C VAL A 108 2.91 -12.71 5.55
N ASP A 109 3.02 -11.67 6.36
CA ASP A 109 2.23 -10.44 6.24
C ASP A 109 2.45 -9.73 4.90
N ILE A 110 3.71 -9.58 4.44
CA ILE A 110 4.00 -8.99 3.13
C ILE A 110 3.49 -9.84 1.97
N ILE A 111 3.57 -11.17 2.06
CA ILE A 111 2.97 -12.05 1.06
C ILE A 111 1.46 -11.85 1.00
N HIS A 112 0.79 -11.81 2.17
CA HIS A 112 -0.65 -11.54 2.25
C HIS A 112 -1.03 -10.18 1.66
N LEU A 113 -0.22 -9.15 1.93
CA LEU A 113 -0.37 -7.81 1.38
C LEU A 113 -0.31 -7.83 -0.16
N ILE A 114 0.72 -8.47 -0.74
CA ILE A 114 0.89 -8.56 -2.20
C ILE A 114 -0.29 -9.32 -2.82
N LEU A 115 -0.72 -10.43 -2.21
CA LEU A 115 -1.87 -11.19 -2.68
C LEU A 115 -3.15 -10.33 -2.68
N ARG A 116 -3.44 -9.63 -1.56
CA ARG A 116 -4.60 -8.74 -1.46
C ARG A 116 -4.60 -7.67 -2.56
N GLN A 117 -3.46 -7.03 -2.79
CA GLN A 117 -3.34 -5.95 -3.78
C GLN A 117 -3.38 -6.44 -5.23
N THR A 118 -3.04 -7.71 -5.49
CA THR A 118 -3.01 -8.28 -6.86
C THR A 118 -4.30 -8.98 -7.25
N THR A 119 -5.25 -9.13 -6.32
CA THR A 119 -6.57 -9.74 -6.56
C THR A 119 -7.71 -8.73 -6.73
N ILE A 120 -7.41 -7.43 -6.73
CA ILE A 120 -8.43 -6.37 -6.86
C ILE A 120 -9.12 -6.39 -8.22
N ASP A 121 -10.41 -6.05 -8.28
CA ASP A 121 -11.10 -5.86 -9.56
C ASP A 121 -10.98 -4.39 -9.98
N ILE A 122 -10.46 -4.13 -11.18
CA ILE A 122 -10.30 -2.77 -11.71
C ILE A 122 -11.06 -2.69 -13.03
N PHE A 123 -11.82 -1.60 -13.19
CA PHE A 123 -12.52 -1.27 -14.42
C PHE A 123 -12.31 0.20 -14.80
N PHE A 124 -11.98 0.43 -16.07
CA PHE A 124 -11.86 1.77 -16.65
C PHE A 124 -13.15 2.14 -17.38
N ILE A 125 -13.74 3.27 -16.97
CA ILE A 125 -14.93 3.86 -17.57
C ILE A 125 -14.46 4.93 -18.55
N ASP A 126 -14.73 4.73 -19.84
CA ASP A 126 -14.46 5.73 -20.88
C ASP A 126 -15.71 6.57 -21.11
N TRP A 127 -15.60 7.88 -20.87
CA TRP A 127 -16.68 8.84 -21.05
C TRP A 127 -16.77 9.39 -22.48
N GLU A 128 -15.78 9.12 -23.32
CA GLU A 128 -15.73 9.60 -24.69
C GLU A 128 -16.83 8.95 -25.54
N ARG A 129 -17.50 9.77 -26.35
CA ARG A 129 -18.58 9.31 -27.23
C ARG A 129 -18.14 9.43 -28.68
N SER A 130 -18.53 8.46 -29.50
CA SER A 130 -18.32 8.55 -30.94
C SER A 130 -19.03 9.77 -31.52
N LYS A 131 -18.31 10.54 -32.35
CA LYS A 131 -18.88 11.68 -33.10
C LYS A 131 -19.87 11.25 -34.18
N THR A 132 -19.78 10.02 -34.68
CA THR A 132 -20.60 9.49 -35.78
C THR A 132 -21.69 8.53 -35.30
N GLY A 133 -21.84 8.33 -33.98
CA GLY A 133 -22.77 7.36 -33.39
C GLY A 133 -22.26 5.91 -33.39
N ASN A 134 -21.20 5.60 -34.16
CA ASN A 134 -20.56 4.29 -34.16
C ASN A 134 -19.48 4.21 -33.07
N SER A 135 -19.81 3.53 -31.97
CA SER A 135 -18.93 3.36 -30.80
C SER A 135 -17.56 2.72 -31.11
N ASN A 136 -17.40 2.06 -32.27
CA ASN A 136 -16.12 1.51 -32.75
C ASN A 136 -15.07 2.58 -33.13
N THR A 137 -15.44 3.85 -33.17
CA THR A 137 -14.54 4.95 -33.60
C THR A 137 -13.83 5.65 -32.44
N VAL A 138 -14.12 5.29 -31.19
CA VAL A 138 -13.46 5.88 -30.02
C VAL A 138 -12.04 5.33 -29.88
N SER A 139 -11.07 6.22 -29.67
CA SER A 139 -9.67 5.84 -29.51
C SER A 139 -9.45 5.05 -28.22
N ALA A 140 -8.79 3.89 -28.32
CA ALA A 140 -8.40 3.08 -27.16
C ALA A 140 -7.13 3.59 -26.44
N TRP A 141 -6.39 4.52 -27.07
CA TRP A 141 -5.07 4.92 -26.59
C TRP A 141 -5.11 5.67 -25.25
N ARG A 142 -6.15 6.47 -24.99
CA ARG A 142 -6.33 7.14 -23.69
C ARG A 142 -6.44 6.13 -22.56
N THR A 143 -7.26 5.10 -22.75
CA THR A 143 -7.46 4.02 -21.78
C THR A 143 -6.19 3.21 -21.58
N CYS A 144 -5.45 2.93 -22.66
CA CYS A 144 -4.14 2.27 -22.57
C CYS A 144 -3.13 3.13 -21.80
N PHE A 145 -3.10 4.44 -22.03
CA PHE A 145 -2.20 5.37 -21.37
C PHE A 145 -2.49 5.45 -19.86
N VAL A 146 -3.75 5.65 -19.48
CA VAL A 146 -4.17 5.64 -18.06
C VAL A 146 -3.85 4.31 -17.39
N ALA A 147 -4.02 3.19 -18.10
CA ALA A 147 -3.68 1.88 -17.55
C ALA A 147 -2.17 1.67 -17.39
N ASN A 148 -1.35 2.19 -18.31
CA ASN A 148 0.09 2.15 -18.19
C ASN A 148 0.55 2.94 -16.95
N GLU A 149 0.08 4.16 -16.80
CA GLU A 149 0.38 5.00 -15.64
C GLU A 149 -0.12 4.36 -14.33
N PHE A 150 -1.30 3.72 -14.36
CA PHE A 150 -1.78 2.94 -13.22
C PHE A 150 -0.84 1.77 -12.90
N ASN A 151 -0.27 1.09 -13.90
CA ASN A 151 0.69 0.00 -13.72
C ASN A 151 1.98 0.49 -13.05
N GLU A 152 2.49 1.64 -13.48
CA GLU A 152 3.70 2.25 -12.92
C GLU A 152 3.54 2.63 -11.44
N ILE A 153 2.40 3.23 -11.06
CA ILE A 153 2.18 3.64 -9.66
C ILE A 153 1.96 2.47 -8.69
N GLN A 154 1.70 1.24 -9.17
CA GLN A 154 1.43 0.08 -8.29
C GLN A 154 2.57 -0.23 -7.32
N THR A 155 3.81 -0.08 -7.81
CA THR A 155 5.03 -0.38 -7.05
C THR A 155 5.75 0.87 -6.57
N PHE A 156 5.19 2.06 -6.81
CA PHE A 156 5.76 3.31 -6.37
C PHE A 156 5.80 3.38 -4.84
N ARG A 157 6.96 3.76 -4.31
CA ARG A 157 7.26 3.86 -2.87
C ARG A 157 7.72 5.27 -2.52
N ARG A 158 7.43 5.70 -1.30
CA ARG A 158 7.89 7.01 -0.79
C ARG A 158 9.39 6.99 -0.49
N ILE A 159 9.87 5.86 0.05
CA ILE A 159 11.27 5.66 0.38
C ILE A 159 11.93 4.88 -0.75
N HIS A 160 12.94 5.50 -1.38
CA HIS A 160 13.72 4.84 -2.41
C HIS A 160 14.73 3.85 -1.78
N VAL A 161 14.35 2.58 -1.70
CA VAL A 161 15.08 1.51 -1.00
C VAL A 161 16.57 1.40 -1.37
N PRO A 162 16.99 1.45 -2.66
CA PRO A 162 18.40 1.35 -3.00
C PRO A 162 19.23 2.50 -2.40
N PHE A 163 18.71 3.72 -2.49
CA PHE A 163 19.35 4.91 -1.93
C PHE A 163 19.34 4.88 -0.40
N HIS A 164 18.27 4.36 0.20
CA HIS A 164 18.18 4.13 1.65
C HIS A 164 19.29 3.19 2.15
N LEU A 165 19.41 1.99 1.55
CA LEU A 165 20.43 1.02 1.96
C LEU A 165 21.86 1.54 1.71
N LEU A 166 22.09 2.24 0.60
CA LEU A 166 23.38 2.88 0.34
C LEU A 166 23.72 3.93 1.40
N SER A 167 22.76 4.78 1.76
CA SER A 167 22.94 5.80 2.81
C SER A 167 23.25 5.15 4.16
N VAL A 168 22.52 4.09 4.52
CA VAL A 168 22.75 3.34 5.76
C VAL A 168 24.15 2.73 5.79
N LEU A 169 24.62 2.14 4.69
CA LEU A 169 26.00 1.63 4.59
C LEU A 169 27.03 2.75 4.70
N PHE A 170 26.79 3.91 4.09
CA PHE A 170 27.67 5.06 4.22
C PHE A 170 27.81 5.49 5.70
N PHE A 171 26.70 5.65 6.41
CA PHE A 171 26.72 6.00 7.83
C PHE A 171 27.37 4.91 8.71
N LEU A 172 27.08 3.63 8.48
CA LEU A 172 27.63 2.54 9.30
C LEU A 172 29.12 2.28 9.03
N LYS A 173 29.52 2.20 7.76
CA LYS A 173 30.86 1.75 7.33
C LYS A 173 31.84 2.85 6.93
N VAL A 174 31.36 3.98 6.40
CA VAL A 174 32.27 5.07 5.97
C VAL A 174 32.50 6.05 7.11
N ILE A 175 31.44 6.40 7.84
CA ILE A 175 31.54 7.26 9.04
C ILE A 175 31.97 6.45 10.28
N ASN A 176 31.96 5.11 10.20
CA ASN A 176 32.26 4.20 11.29
C ASN A 176 31.31 4.32 12.50
N LEU A 177 30.02 4.59 12.26
CA LEU A 177 29.01 4.50 13.33
C LEU A 177 28.88 3.09 13.92
N GLU A 178 29.40 2.06 13.23
CA GLU A 178 29.51 0.71 13.79
C GLU A 178 30.36 0.64 15.07
N ASN A 179 31.31 1.57 15.26
CA ASN A 179 32.14 1.61 16.46
C ASN A 179 31.34 1.96 17.72
N ILE A 180 30.15 2.55 17.58
CA ILE A 180 29.22 2.76 18.70
C ILE A 180 28.74 1.41 19.27
N ALA A 181 28.78 0.33 18.49
CA ALA A 181 28.39 -1.00 18.92
C ALA A 181 29.47 -1.75 19.71
N LEU A 182 30.70 -1.21 19.80
CA LEU A 182 31.77 -1.78 20.61
C LEU A 182 31.37 -1.79 22.08
N ALA A 183 31.76 -2.85 22.79
CA ALA A 183 31.54 -3.03 24.23
C ALA A 183 32.44 -2.12 25.10
N ASP A 184 32.60 -0.88 24.68
CA ASP A 184 33.31 0.18 25.39
C ASP A 184 32.29 1.21 25.88
N THR A 185 32.56 1.89 27.00
CA THR A 185 31.72 3.00 27.48
C THR A 185 31.91 4.24 26.63
N ASP A 186 33.11 4.46 26.10
CA ASP A 186 33.41 5.65 25.32
C ASP A 186 32.84 5.56 23.88
N ILE A 187 32.50 6.74 23.33
CA ILE A 187 32.03 6.88 21.95
C ILE A 187 33.21 7.39 21.11
N ILE A 188 34.00 6.45 20.60
CA ILE A 188 35.14 6.76 19.73
C ILE A 188 34.82 6.32 18.30
N LEU A 189 34.64 7.30 17.41
CA LEU A 189 34.32 7.06 15.99
C LEU A 189 35.55 6.62 15.18
N PHE A 190 36.71 7.18 15.50
CA PHE A 190 37.99 6.87 14.85
C PHE A 190 39.01 6.45 15.92
N PRO A 191 39.13 5.15 16.22
CA PRO A 191 40.12 4.67 17.17
C PRO A 191 41.54 4.92 16.64
N SER A 192 42.45 5.36 17.50
CA SER A 192 43.86 5.51 17.16
C SER A 192 44.51 4.16 16.85
N SER A 193 45.48 4.11 15.93
CA SER A 193 46.16 2.88 15.48
C SER A 193 46.83 2.08 16.62
N SER A 194 47.16 2.72 17.74
CA SER A 194 47.66 2.09 18.96
C SER A 194 46.59 1.35 19.77
N PHE A 195 45.32 1.72 19.64
CA PHE A 195 44.18 1.12 20.35
C PHE A 195 43.69 -0.15 19.66
N THR A 196 43.75 -0.20 18.33
CA THR A 196 43.34 -1.37 17.52
C THR A 196 44.32 -2.54 17.56
N ALA A 197 45.59 -2.30 17.91
CA ALA A 197 46.64 -3.34 17.91
C ALA A 197 46.66 -4.18 19.19
N ASN A 198 46.17 -3.65 20.32
CA ASN A 198 46.31 -4.28 21.65
C ASN A 198 44.99 -4.84 22.21
N CYS A 199 43.83 -4.48 21.67
CA CYS A 199 42.54 -4.95 22.17
C CYS A 199 41.67 -5.47 21.01
N THR A 200 41.51 -6.79 20.90
CA THR A 200 40.44 -7.39 20.09
C THR A 200 39.12 -7.20 20.82
N MET A 201 38.56 -6.00 20.74
CA MET A 201 37.26 -5.67 21.34
C MET A 201 36.15 -6.41 20.58
N GLU A 202 35.43 -7.29 21.26
CA GLU A 202 34.32 -8.03 20.65
C GLU A 202 33.08 -7.13 20.49
N TYR A 203 32.44 -7.21 19.32
CA TYR A 203 31.16 -6.55 19.09
C TYR A 203 30.04 -7.27 19.83
N ASN A 204 29.26 -6.55 20.62
CA ASN A 204 28.04 -7.10 21.19
C ASN A 204 26.92 -7.07 20.15
N SER A 205 26.37 -8.24 19.80
CA SER A 205 25.31 -8.37 18.80
C SER A 205 24.07 -7.52 19.10
N ILE A 206 23.77 -7.23 20.37
CA ILE A 206 22.60 -6.42 20.77
C ILE A 206 22.85 -4.93 20.51
N PHE A 207 24.04 -4.42 20.84
CA PHE A 207 24.43 -3.04 20.54
C PHE A 207 24.55 -2.80 19.05
N ARG A 208 25.03 -3.81 18.33
CA ARG A 208 25.09 -3.83 16.88
C ARG A 208 23.71 -3.68 16.23
N ILE A 209 22.69 -4.37 16.74
CA ILE A 209 21.30 -4.18 16.30
C ILE A 209 20.79 -2.78 16.67
N GLY A 210 21.07 -2.30 17.88
CA GLY A 210 20.62 -0.99 18.36
C GLY A 210 21.17 0.16 17.51
N THR A 211 22.47 0.15 17.23
CA THR A 211 23.14 1.11 16.34
C THR A 211 22.56 1.07 14.93
N ALA A 212 22.47 -0.13 14.34
CA ALA A 212 21.93 -0.31 13.00
C ALA A 212 20.47 0.18 12.90
N PHE A 213 19.63 -0.13 13.88
CA PHE A 213 18.24 0.33 13.91
C PHE A 213 18.13 1.85 14.00
N LEU A 214 18.95 2.51 14.83
CA LEU A 214 18.97 3.97 14.92
C LEU A 214 19.39 4.63 13.61
N VAL A 215 20.39 4.07 12.93
CA VAL A 215 20.84 4.58 11.62
C VAL A 215 19.76 4.36 10.55
N LEU A 216 19.13 3.18 10.50
CA LEU A 216 18.00 2.88 9.61
C LEU A 216 16.84 3.84 9.84
N LEU A 217 16.44 4.05 11.09
CA LEU A 217 15.35 4.95 11.44
C LEU A 217 15.69 6.42 11.11
N GLY A 218 16.90 6.88 11.48
CA GLY A 218 17.34 8.24 11.23
C GLY A 218 17.43 8.57 9.74
N THR A 219 18.02 7.69 8.94
CA THR A 219 18.09 7.85 7.48
C THR A 219 16.70 7.80 6.84
N ALA A 220 15.78 6.97 7.35
CA ALA A 220 14.39 6.92 6.86
C ALA A 220 13.63 8.22 7.15
N ILE A 221 13.78 8.79 8.35
CA ILE A 221 13.18 10.07 8.72
C ILE A 221 13.70 11.19 7.81
N ILE A 222 15.02 11.25 7.59
CA ILE A 222 15.63 12.25 6.71
C ILE A 222 15.08 12.12 5.28
N GLN A 223 15.01 10.90 4.74
CA GLN A 223 14.46 10.68 3.40
C GLN A 223 12.97 11.00 3.31
N TYR A 224 12.19 10.67 4.34
CA TYR A 224 10.77 10.98 4.39
C TYR A 224 10.51 12.49 4.45
N LEU A 225 11.28 13.22 5.27
CA LEU A 225 11.24 14.68 5.32
C LEU A 225 11.66 15.29 3.99
N PHE A 226 12.71 14.77 3.36
CA PHE A 226 13.13 15.20 2.03
C PHE A 226 12.03 15.01 0.99
N TYR A 227 11.35 13.86 1.02
CA TYR A 227 10.24 13.55 0.12
C TYR A 227 9.07 14.53 0.29
N ILE A 228 8.64 14.83 1.52
CA ILE A 228 7.52 15.76 1.76
C ILE A 228 7.90 17.20 1.42
N ILE A 229 9.06 17.66 1.87
CA ILE A 229 9.45 19.08 1.79
C ILE A 229 9.87 19.43 0.36
N PHE A 230 10.68 18.60 -0.27
CA PHE A 230 11.27 18.91 -1.57
C PHE A 230 10.58 18.17 -2.71
N TYR A 231 10.48 16.84 -2.65
CA TYR A 231 9.99 16.06 -3.80
C TYR A 231 8.53 16.39 -4.14
N GLN A 232 7.64 16.33 -3.15
CA GLN A 232 6.21 16.60 -3.38
C GLN A 232 5.95 18.05 -3.80
N ARG A 233 6.74 19.01 -3.32
CA ARG A 233 6.54 20.44 -3.61
C ARG A 233 7.16 20.89 -4.94
N LEU A 234 8.33 20.36 -5.31
CA LEU A 234 9.09 20.80 -6.47
C LEU A 234 8.79 19.97 -7.73
N ILE A 235 8.63 18.65 -7.59
CA ILE A 235 8.45 17.71 -8.71
C ILE A 235 6.99 17.32 -8.87
N GLY A 236 6.22 17.36 -7.78
CA GLY A 236 4.81 17.01 -7.74
C GLY A 236 4.54 15.60 -7.20
N ASP A 237 3.33 15.38 -6.70
CA ASP A 237 2.88 14.09 -6.21
C ASP A 237 2.39 13.23 -7.37
N LYS A 238 3.08 12.11 -7.64
CA LYS A 238 2.70 11.14 -8.69
C LYS A 238 1.24 10.68 -8.58
N ILE A 239 0.71 10.57 -7.36
CA ILE A 239 -0.68 10.15 -7.15
C ILE A 239 -1.66 11.24 -7.61
N ILE A 240 -1.34 12.52 -7.39
CA ILE A 240 -2.17 13.64 -7.87
C ILE A 240 -2.08 13.72 -9.38
N ASN A 241 -0.87 13.66 -9.94
CA ASN A 241 -0.65 13.68 -11.38
C ASN A 241 -1.44 12.56 -12.09
N PHE A 242 -1.53 11.39 -11.48
CA PHE A 242 -2.36 10.29 -11.99
C PHE A 242 -3.86 10.61 -12.00
N ILE A 243 -4.38 11.25 -10.95
CA ILE A 243 -5.80 11.65 -10.87
C ILE A 243 -6.11 12.76 -11.89
N ASP A 244 -5.20 13.73 -12.02
CA ASP A 244 -5.29 14.78 -13.02
C ASP A 244 -5.27 14.19 -14.42
N LEU A 245 -4.42 13.20 -14.66
CA LEU A 245 -4.37 12.49 -15.93
C LEU A 245 -5.69 11.79 -16.26
N CYS A 246 -6.32 11.15 -15.28
CA CYS A 246 -7.64 10.53 -15.47
C CYS A 246 -8.66 11.58 -15.96
N SER A 247 -8.62 12.78 -15.37
CA SER A 247 -9.51 13.91 -15.70
C SER A 247 -9.27 14.46 -17.10
N VAL A 248 -8.00 14.65 -17.48
CA VAL A 248 -7.62 15.13 -18.81
C VAL A 248 -7.94 14.08 -19.88
N SER A 249 -7.76 12.80 -19.56
CA SER A 249 -8.01 11.68 -20.49
C SER A 249 -9.48 11.27 -20.56
N ASN A 250 -10.37 11.92 -19.82
CA ASN A 250 -11.81 11.62 -19.78
C ASN A 250 -12.13 10.17 -19.39
N ILE A 251 -11.36 9.61 -18.45
CA ILE A 251 -11.49 8.21 -18.00
C ILE A 251 -11.66 8.17 -16.48
N SER A 252 -12.75 7.58 -16.02
CA SER A 252 -12.92 7.27 -14.59
C SER A 252 -12.48 5.84 -14.28
N ILE A 253 -12.15 5.58 -13.01
CA ILE A 253 -11.67 4.28 -12.56
C ILE A 253 -12.55 3.79 -11.41
N ILE A 254 -13.06 2.57 -11.52
CA ILE A 254 -13.64 1.83 -10.41
C ILE A 254 -12.68 0.74 -9.98
N ILE A 255 -12.39 0.68 -8.69
CA ILE A 255 -11.50 -0.30 -8.07
C ILE A 255 -12.25 -0.98 -6.94
N LEU A 256 -12.58 -2.26 -7.07
CA LEU A 256 -13.22 -3.04 -6.02
C LEU A 256 -12.16 -3.88 -5.31
N ASP A 257 -11.88 -3.50 -4.06
CA ASP A 257 -11.02 -4.27 -3.14
C ASP A 257 -11.81 -5.46 -2.55
N GLN A 258 -13.08 -5.21 -2.21
CA GLN A 258 -13.99 -6.21 -1.66
C GLN A 258 -15.29 -6.27 -2.46
N ILE A 259 -16.18 -7.20 -2.10
CA ILE A 259 -17.43 -7.44 -2.82
C ILE A 259 -18.31 -6.19 -2.85
N TYR A 260 -18.50 -5.53 -1.70
CA TYR A 260 -19.38 -4.37 -1.56
C TYR A 260 -18.64 -3.06 -1.28
N HIS A 261 -17.30 -3.06 -1.36
CA HIS A 261 -16.48 -1.89 -1.06
C HIS A 261 -15.37 -1.73 -2.09
N GLY A 262 -15.18 -0.49 -2.52
CA GLY A 262 -14.13 -0.10 -3.45
C GLY A 262 -13.83 1.38 -3.41
N TYR A 263 -13.16 1.84 -4.45
CA TYR A 263 -12.79 3.22 -4.68
C TYR A 263 -13.26 3.62 -6.08
N TYR A 264 -13.69 4.86 -6.21
CA TYR A 264 -14.05 5.50 -7.46
C TYR A 264 -13.18 6.73 -7.64
N ILE A 265 -12.43 6.78 -8.73
CA ILE A 265 -11.67 7.95 -9.16
C ILE A 265 -12.46 8.54 -10.32
N HIS A 266 -12.96 9.74 -10.11
CA HIS A 266 -13.68 10.52 -11.10
C HIS A 266 -12.68 11.20 -12.03
N GLY A 267 -12.73 10.85 -13.31
CA GLY A 267 -11.90 11.45 -14.36
C GLY A 267 -12.72 11.90 -15.55
N ARG A 268 -13.97 12.33 -15.35
CA ARG A 268 -14.73 12.93 -16.45
C ARG A 268 -14.17 14.32 -16.72
N SER A 269 -13.78 14.58 -17.96
CA SER A 269 -13.27 15.89 -18.34
C SER A 269 -14.40 16.93 -18.26
N PRO A 270 -14.15 18.14 -17.70
CA PRO A 270 -15.13 19.22 -17.69
C PRO A 270 -15.51 19.67 -19.11
N HIS A 271 -14.66 19.39 -20.10
CA HIS A 271 -14.90 19.68 -21.51
C HIS A 271 -15.65 18.56 -22.25
N GLY A 272 -15.78 17.38 -21.62
CA GLY A 272 -16.49 16.20 -22.15
C GLY A 272 -15.80 15.45 -23.29
N ILE A 273 -14.78 16.03 -23.93
CA ILE A 273 -14.01 15.46 -25.03
C ILE A 273 -12.52 15.62 -24.73
N SER A 274 -11.75 14.56 -24.95
CA SER A 274 -10.30 14.50 -24.65
C SER A 274 -9.43 14.19 -25.87
N ASP A 275 -9.96 13.48 -26.87
CA ASP A 275 -9.26 13.20 -28.14
C ASP A 275 -9.30 14.44 -29.07
N VAL A 276 -8.49 15.44 -28.74
CA VAL A 276 -8.40 16.71 -29.48
C VAL A 276 -6.95 17.07 -29.84
N ASN A 277 -6.79 18.00 -30.79
CA ASN A 277 -5.47 18.48 -31.17
C ASN A 277 -4.80 19.24 -30.02
N ILE A 278 -3.47 19.29 -30.02
CA ILE A 278 -2.69 19.96 -28.96
C ILE A 278 -3.11 21.41 -28.71
N LYS A 279 -3.51 22.14 -29.76
CA LYS A 279 -4.03 23.51 -29.66
C LYS A 279 -5.29 23.57 -28.79
N ASP A 280 -6.21 22.63 -28.97
CA ASP A 280 -7.46 22.58 -28.22
C ASP A 280 -7.21 22.16 -26.77
N ILE A 281 -6.23 21.27 -26.52
CA ILE A 281 -5.79 20.91 -25.15
C ILE A 281 -5.29 22.17 -24.42
N ILE A 282 -4.40 22.94 -25.05
CA ILE A 282 -3.87 24.17 -24.46
C ILE A 282 -5.00 25.16 -24.17
N MET A 283 -5.92 25.38 -25.12
CA MET A 283 -7.06 26.27 -24.91
C MET A 283 -7.98 25.81 -23.79
N ASN A 284 -8.19 24.50 -23.64
CA ASN A 284 -8.99 23.92 -22.57
C ASN A 284 -8.33 24.14 -21.21
N LEU A 285 -7.02 23.88 -21.10
CA LEU A 285 -6.26 24.13 -19.88
C LEU A 285 -6.21 25.63 -19.51
N GLU A 286 -6.13 26.53 -20.49
CA GLU A 286 -6.23 27.97 -20.25
C GLU A 286 -7.62 28.41 -19.76
N ARG A 287 -8.69 27.79 -20.28
CA ARG A 287 -10.06 28.04 -19.79
C ARG A 287 -10.23 27.54 -18.37
N GLU A 288 -9.65 26.38 -18.06
CA GLU A 288 -9.68 25.81 -16.73
C GLU A 288 -8.91 26.67 -15.71
N SER A 289 -7.70 27.13 -16.06
CA SER A 289 -6.89 27.99 -15.19
C SER A 289 -7.56 29.34 -14.91
N ARG A 290 -8.35 29.84 -15.86
CA ARG A 290 -9.19 31.05 -15.71
C ARG A 290 -10.55 30.77 -15.06
N SER A 291 -10.82 29.53 -14.62
CA SER A 291 -12.10 29.11 -14.03
C SER A 291 -13.32 29.39 -14.92
N MET A 292 -13.13 29.36 -16.25
CA MET A 292 -14.18 29.58 -17.26
C MET A 292 -14.90 28.27 -17.64
N SER A 293 -14.42 27.13 -17.15
CA SER A 293 -15.03 25.81 -17.32
C SER A 293 -15.57 25.27 -16.00
N GLY A 294 -16.40 24.23 -16.07
CA GLY A 294 -16.82 23.48 -14.88
C GLY A 294 -15.62 22.92 -14.11
N THR A 295 -15.81 22.68 -12.82
CA THR A 295 -14.82 22.03 -11.96
C THR A 295 -14.69 20.53 -12.30
N ARG A 296 -13.57 19.91 -11.95
CA ARG A 296 -13.30 18.49 -12.24
C ARG A 296 -13.99 17.49 -11.30
N GLY A 297 -14.77 17.95 -10.31
CA GLY A 297 -15.42 17.07 -9.34
C GLY A 297 -16.70 16.42 -9.88
N LEU A 298 -17.17 15.41 -9.14
CA LEU A 298 -18.36 14.64 -9.53
C LEU A 298 -19.66 15.46 -9.43
N GLN A 299 -19.76 16.35 -8.44
CA GLN A 299 -20.92 17.23 -8.28
C GLN A 299 -20.65 18.57 -8.98
N ALA A 300 -21.71 19.23 -9.43
CA ALA A 300 -21.59 20.58 -9.99
C ALA A 300 -20.92 21.51 -8.97
N ASN A 301 -19.87 22.21 -9.42
CA ASN A 301 -19.04 23.12 -8.61
C ASN A 301 -18.24 22.47 -7.48
N SER A 302 -18.08 21.14 -7.49
CA SER A 302 -17.25 20.41 -6.55
C SER A 302 -15.88 20.11 -7.15
N ILE A 303 -14.85 20.01 -6.32
CA ILE A 303 -13.46 19.75 -6.74
C ILE A 303 -13.08 18.29 -6.43
N GLU A 304 -13.86 17.60 -5.62
CA GLU A 304 -13.53 16.27 -5.13
C GLU A 304 -13.72 15.21 -6.22
N GLN A 305 -12.65 14.45 -6.45
CA GLN A 305 -12.58 13.44 -7.52
C GLN A 305 -12.48 12.02 -6.97
N ILE A 306 -12.07 11.85 -5.71
CA ILE A 306 -11.82 10.54 -5.12
C ILE A 306 -12.96 10.22 -4.17
N PHE A 307 -13.52 9.03 -4.35
CA PHE A 307 -14.62 8.54 -3.53
C PHE A 307 -14.35 7.11 -3.07
N ILE A 308 -14.67 6.80 -1.82
CA ILE A 308 -14.82 5.42 -1.36
C ILE A 308 -16.25 4.99 -1.69
N MET A 309 -16.37 3.87 -2.37
CA MET A 309 -17.65 3.39 -2.87
C MET A 309 -18.12 2.20 -2.05
N LYS A 310 -19.35 2.28 -1.53
CA LYS A 310 -20.10 1.18 -0.95
C LYS A 310 -21.26 0.82 -1.86
N ILE A 311 -21.33 -0.45 -2.21
CA ILE A 311 -22.25 -0.97 -3.21
C ILE A 311 -23.25 -1.91 -2.54
N ASN A 312 -24.50 -1.87 -2.99
CA ASN A 312 -25.56 -2.76 -2.54
C ASN A 312 -25.56 -4.11 -3.27
N LYS A 313 -26.29 -5.08 -2.71
CA LYS A 313 -26.32 -6.46 -3.23
C LYS A 313 -26.88 -6.53 -4.65
N THR A 314 -27.90 -5.73 -4.96
CA THR A 314 -28.57 -5.74 -6.27
C THR A 314 -27.70 -5.16 -7.37
N PHE A 315 -27.00 -4.05 -7.12
CA PHE A 315 -26.03 -3.48 -8.06
C PHE A 315 -24.87 -4.45 -8.25
N ARG A 316 -24.33 -5.03 -7.17
CA ARG A 316 -23.20 -5.97 -7.27
C ARG A 316 -23.56 -7.20 -8.11
N ALA A 317 -24.76 -7.76 -7.92
CA ALA A 317 -25.23 -8.88 -8.72
C ALA A 317 -25.32 -8.53 -10.22
N GLN A 318 -25.84 -7.34 -10.54
CA GLN A 318 -25.92 -6.86 -11.93
C GLN A 318 -24.53 -6.62 -12.54
N TYR A 319 -23.62 -6.02 -11.77
CA TYR A 319 -22.23 -5.83 -12.15
C TYR A 319 -21.54 -7.17 -12.44
N ASP A 320 -21.65 -8.14 -11.53
CA ASP A 320 -21.03 -9.46 -11.70
C ASP A 320 -21.63 -10.21 -12.90
N LEU A 321 -22.92 -10.04 -13.21
CA LEU A 321 -23.54 -10.63 -14.39
C LEU A 321 -22.93 -10.08 -15.68
N LEU A 322 -22.81 -8.75 -15.80
CA LEU A 322 -22.18 -8.09 -16.95
C LEU A 322 -20.69 -8.41 -17.03
N PHE A 323 -20.01 -8.49 -15.88
CA PHE A 323 -18.59 -8.80 -15.79
C PHE A 323 -18.29 -10.28 -16.12
N ARG A 324 -19.17 -11.23 -15.78
CA ARG A 324 -19.02 -12.65 -16.16
C ARG A 324 -19.21 -12.87 -17.66
N GLN A 325 -20.21 -12.22 -18.26
CA GLN A 325 -20.37 -12.19 -19.73
C GLN A 325 -19.15 -11.63 -20.43
N TYR A 326 -18.34 -10.84 -19.73
CA TYR A 326 -17.06 -10.36 -20.20
C TYR A 326 -15.92 -11.38 -19.94
N TYR A 327 -15.86 -11.98 -18.75
CA TYR A 327 -14.76 -12.85 -18.31
C TYR A 327 -14.81 -14.27 -18.90
N ASP A 328 -15.98 -14.88 -19.06
CA ASP A 328 -16.14 -16.26 -19.55
C ASP A 328 -15.60 -16.42 -20.99
N TYR A 329 -15.58 -15.34 -21.77
CA TYR A 329 -15.02 -15.32 -23.12
C TYR A 329 -13.48 -15.18 -23.15
N ILE A 330 -12.81 -14.92 -22.03
CA ILE A 330 -11.33 -14.81 -21.94
C ILE A 330 -10.67 -16.21 -21.79
N GLY A 331 -11.45 -17.27 -21.58
CA GLY A 331 -10.97 -18.65 -21.35
C GLY A 331 -10.09 -19.26 -22.47
N PRO A 332 -9.19 -20.21 -22.13
CA PRO A 332 -8.24 -20.78 -23.08
C PRO A 332 -8.88 -21.96 -23.81
N ARG A 333 -9.37 -21.75 -25.04
CA ARG A 333 -9.52 -22.78 -26.10
C ARG A 333 -10.22 -22.22 -27.33
N ARG A 334 -9.60 -22.38 -28.52
CA ARG A 334 -10.20 -22.62 -29.87
C ARG A 334 -9.66 -21.73 -31.02
N LYS A 335 -10.06 -22.12 -32.24
CA LYS A 335 -9.36 -21.95 -33.53
C LYS A 335 -9.34 -20.49 -34.02
N ARG A 336 -8.41 -20.17 -34.92
CA ARG A 336 -8.09 -18.82 -35.44
C ARG A 336 -9.26 -18.06 -36.10
N LYS A 337 -10.27 -18.75 -36.67
CA LYS A 337 -11.49 -18.13 -37.24
C LYS A 337 -12.47 -17.60 -36.18
N ASP A 338 -12.28 -17.96 -34.92
CA ASP A 338 -13.13 -17.50 -33.81
C ASP A 338 -12.63 -16.15 -33.20
N ILE A 339 -11.50 -15.60 -33.67
CA ILE A 339 -10.86 -14.43 -33.06
C ILE A 339 -11.67 -13.15 -33.28
N GLU A 340 -12.03 -12.82 -34.53
CA GLU A 340 -12.79 -11.60 -34.85
C GLU A 340 -14.17 -11.59 -34.15
N ARG A 341 -14.91 -12.69 -34.29
CA ARG A 341 -16.20 -12.84 -33.61
C ARG A 341 -16.07 -12.72 -32.08
N ARG A 342 -14.98 -13.23 -31.51
CA ARG A 342 -14.70 -13.11 -30.07
C ARG A 342 -14.34 -11.69 -29.67
N THR A 343 -13.53 -10.99 -30.45
CA THR A 343 -13.18 -9.59 -30.17
C THR A 343 -14.42 -8.72 -30.22
N ASP A 344 -15.33 -8.98 -31.16
CA ASP A 344 -16.60 -8.27 -31.25
C ASP A 344 -17.48 -8.50 -30.01
N ILE A 345 -17.61 -9.76 -29.57
CA ILE A 345 -18.38 -10.09 -28.36
C ILE A 345 -17.74 -9.47 -27.10
N LEU A 346 -16.41 -9.57 -26.95
CA LEU A 346 -15.69 -8.99 -25.81
C LEU A 346 -15.86 -7.47 -25.76
N PHE A 347 -15.74 -6.82 -26.92
CA PHE A 347 -15.93 -5.39 -27.06
C PHE A 347 -17.37 -4.98 -26.75
N GLN A 348 -18.36 -5.73 -27.22
CA GLN A 348 -19.78 -5.49 -26.90
C GLN A 348 -20.06 -5.66 -25.39
N SER A 349 -19.51 -6.70 -24.76
CA SER A 349 -19.63 -6.89 -23.31
C SER A 349 -18.98 -5.74 -22.53
N TYR A 350 -17.81 -5.28 -22.94
CA TYR A 350 -17.15 -4.11 -22.35
C TYR A 350 -18.01 -2.85 -22.50
N GLN A 351 -18.57 -2.61 -23.69
CA GLN A 351 -19.46 -1.47 -23.92
C GLN A 351 -20.73 -1.52 -23.08
N ASN A 352 -21.33 -2.69 -22.92
CA ASN A 352 -22.52 -2.87 -22.07
C ASN A 352 -22.20 -2.53 -20.61
N LEU A 353 -21.06 -3.01 -20.11
CA LEU A 353 -20.60 -2.69 -18.76
C LEU A 353 -20.26 -1.20 -18.62
N ASN A 354 -19.57 -0.60 -19.59
CA ASN A 354 -19.24 0.83 -19.59
C ASN A 354 -20.51 1.68 -19.57
N ARG A 355 -21.50 1.38 -20.43
CA ARG A 355 -22.79 2.10 -20.47
C ARG A 355 -23.55 1.97 -19.15
N PHE A 356 -23.58 0.78 -18.55
CA PHE A 356 -24.20 0.56 -17.24
C PHE A 356 -23.54 1.43 -16.16
N LEU A 357 -22.22 1.49 -16.11
CA LEU A 357 -21.48 2.27 -15.13
C LEU A 357 -21.60 3.78 -15.36
N CYS A 358 -21.55 4.24 -16.62
CA CYS A 358 -21.83 5.64 -16.96
C CYS A 358 -23.24 6.04 -16.51
N ALA A 359 -24.24 5.22 -16.80
CA ALA A 359 -25.63 5.44 -16.41
C ALA A 359 -25.81 5.46 -14.88
N TYR A 360 -25.08 4.61 -14.17
CA TYR A 360 -25.05 4.61 -12.71
C TYR A 360 -24.48 5.92 -12.14
N ILE A 361 -23.30 6.35 -12.61
CA ILE A 361 -22.65 7.58 -12.13
C ILE A 361 -23.47 8.84 -12.50
N ASP A 362 -24.05 8.87 -13.72
CA ASP A 362 -24.96 9.94 -14.19
C ASP A 362 -26.31 9.95 -13.47
N ARG A 363 -26.55 9.02 -12.52
CA ARG A 363 -27.81 8.86 -11.78
C ARG A 363 -29.03 8.61 -12.68
N SER A 364 -28.81 8.07 -13.88
CA SER A 364 -29.89 7.78 -14.83
C SER A 364 -30.61 6.46 -14.55
N LEU A 365 -30.17 5.70 -13.54
CA LEU A 365 -30.75 4.43 -13.12
C LEU A 365 -31.50 4.61 -11.78
N PRO A 366 -32.85 4.74 -11.80
CA PRO A 366 -33.64 4.95 -10.59
C PRO A 366 -33.50 3.81 -9.57
N THR A 367 -33.22 2.59 -10.04
CA THR A 367 -33.06 1.39 -9.22
C THR A 367 -31.78 1.41 -8.38
N TYR A 368 -30.74 2.13 -8.82
CA TYR A 368 -29.41 2.11 -8.22
C TYR A 368 -28.96 3.52 -7.84
N GLN A 369 -29.74 4.22 -7.04
CA GLN A 369 -29.36 5.54 -6.55
C GLN A 369 -28.19 5.45 -5.56
N TYR A 370 -27.37 6.51 -5.54
CA TYR A 370 -26.29 6.65 -4.58
C TYR A 370 -26.29 8.04 -3.93
N PHE A 371 -25.86 8.08 -2.68
CA PHE A 371 -25.70 9.32 -1.93
C PHE A 371 -24.22 9.64 -1.73
N ILE A 372 -23.87 10.92 -1.83
CA ILE A 372 -22.52 11.42 -1.55
C ILE A 372 -22.49 11.95 -0.12
N ARG A 373 -21.49 11.53 0.67
CA ARG A 373 -21.38 11.89 2.08
C ARG A 373 -19.93 11.98 2.56
N ASN A 374 -19.67 12.72 3.63
CA ASN A 374 -18.40 12.68 4.35
C ASN A 374 -18.37 11.59 5.45
N ARG A 375 -17.20 10.96 5.63
CA ARG A 375 -16.97 10.02 6.74
C ARG A 375 -16.81 10.75 8.07
N TYR A 376 -17.36 10.18 9.12
CA TYR A 376 -17.11 10.66 10.48
C TYR A 376 -15.72 10.26 10.98
N LEU A 377 -15.26 10.94 12.03
CA LEU A 377 -13.93 10.72 12.61
C LEU A 377 -13.72 9.27 13.06
N LEU A 378 -14.68 8.68 13.76
CA LEU A 378 -14.59 7.27 14.17
C LEU A 378 -14.56 6.34 12.96
N GLU A 379 -15.32 6.67 11.90
CA GLU A 379 -15.32 5.88 10.67
C GLU A 379 -13.95 5.89 10.01
N LYS A 380 -13.29 7.06 10.01
CA LYS A 380 -11.92 7.21 9.52
C LYS A 380 -10.91 6.39 10.33
N ILE A 381 -10.96 6.47 11.67
CA ILE A 381 -10.03 5.76 12.57
C ILE A 381 -10.15 4.25 12.41
N PHE A 382 -11.36 3.70 12.51
CA PHE A 382 -11.58 2.25 12.46
C PHE A 382 -11.58 1.68 11.04
N ASN A 383 -11.48 2.55 10.03
CA ASN A 383 -11.68 2.22 8.64
C ASN A 383 -12.97 1.42 8.35
N TYR A 384 -14.00 1.69 9.17
CA TYR A 384 -15.29 1.01 9.22
C TYR A 384 -16.40 2.05 9.15
N GLU A 385 -17.51 1.74 8.49
CA GLU A 385 -18.63 2.67 8.35
C GLU A 385 -19.75 2.25 9.31
N PHE A 386 -20.05 3.08 10.30
CA PHE A 386 -20.99 2.72 11.37
C PHE A 386 -22.45 2.78 10.90
N GLN A 387 -22.77 3.71 10.00
CA GLN A 387 -24.12 3.87 9.48
C GLN A 387 -24.29 3.07 8.19
N THR A 388 -24.72 1.83 8.40
CA THR A 388 -25.28 1.02 7.32
C THR A 388 -26.81 0.97 7.55
N SER A 389 -27.34 0.76 8.76
CA SER A 389 -28.76 0.39 8.97
C SER A 389 -29.78 1.49 9.33
N LEU A 390 -29.41 2.75 9.52
CA LEU A 390 -30.32 3.72 10.19
C LEU A 390 -31.30 4.45 9.26
N ASN A 391 -31.02 4.54 7.96
CA ASN A 391 -31.90 5.21 7.00
C ASN A 391 -32.75 4.23 6.17
N SER A 392 -32.67 2.93 6.44
CA SER A 392 -33.48 1.88 5.79
C SER A 392 -34.89 1.80 6.38
N GLY A 393 -35.54 2.95 6.58
CA GLY A 393 -36.97 2.99 6.83
C GLY A 393 -37.69 2.79 5.50
N LEU A 394 -38.30 1.61 5.31
CA LEU A 394 -39.34 1.26 4.31
C LEU A 394 -38.93 0.48 3.05
N SER A 395 -37.66 0.37 2.68
CA SER A 395 -37.23 -0.50 1.58
C SER A 395 -36.03 -1.31 2.05
N GLY A 396 -36.16 -2.63 2.14
CA GLY A 396 -35.10 -3.52 2.64
C GLY A 396 -33.81 -3.55 1.80
N ASN A 397 -33.66 -2.65 0.83
CA ASN A 397 -32.43 -2.45 0.07
C ASN A 397 -31.65 -1.26 0.59
N MET A 398 -30.39 -1.53 0.91
CA MET A 398 -29.39 -0.53 1.24
C MET A 398 -29.09 0.31 0.00
N ASP A 399 -29.09 1.62 0.13
CA ASP A 399 -28.67 2.50 -0.95
C ASP A 399 -27.15 2.46 -1.13
N ASN A 400 -26.70 2.72 -2.36
CA ASN A 400 -25.28 2.85 -2.62
C ASN A 400 -24.74 4.15 -1.98
N LEU A 401 -23.49 4.14 -1.51
CA LEU A 401 -22.89 5.32 -0.88
C LEU A 401 -21.54 5.62 -1.51
N LEU A 402 -21.29 6.91 -1.77
CA LEU A 402 -19.99 7.44 -2.15
C LEU A 402 -19.49 8.36 -1.04
N PHE A 403 -18.38 8.00 -0.42
CA PHE A 403 -17.75 8.84 0.58
C PHE A 403 -16.62 9.66 -0.03
N ILE A 404 -16.61 10.96 0.20
CA ILE A 404 -15.51 11.83 -0.25
C ILE A 404 -14.20 11.42 0.43
N ASP A 405 -13.13 11.25 -0.35
CA ASP A 405 -11.82 10.80 0.13
C ASP A 405 -10.71 11.83 -0.16
N ASN A 406 -10.55 12.80 0.74
CA ASN A 406 -9.48 13.79 0.66
C ASN A 406 -8.10 13.23 1.08
N GLU A 407 -8.07 12.08 1.78
CA GLU A 407 -6.85 11.48 2.34
C GLU A 407 -6.20 10.48 1.37
N LYS A 408 -6.78 10.29 0.18
CA LYS A 408 -6.32 9.35 -0.86
C LYS A 408 -6.18 7.93 -0.30
N ILE A 409 -7.17 7.46 0.46
CA ILE A 409 -7.21 6.14 1.09
C ILE A 409 -7.12 5.02 0.05
N PHE A 410 -7.56 5.25 -1.19
CA PHE A 410 -7.39 4.30 -2.29
C PHE A 410 -5.92 3.83 -2.46
N THR A 411 -4.95 4.66 -2.08
CA THR A 411 -3.52 4.30 -2.17
C THR A 411 -3.12 3.06 -1.36
N LYS A 412 -3.95 2.58 -0.42
CA LYS A 412 -3.76 1.30 0.29
C LYS A 412 -3.71 0.07 -0.62
N ILE A 413 -4.25 0.18 -1.85
CA ILE A 413 -4.14 -0.87 -2.89
C ILE A 413 -2.76 -0.89 -3.57
N LEU A 414 -1.95 0.15 -3.36
CA LEU A 414 -0.61 0.35 -3.91
C LEU A 414 0.43 0.18 -2.80
N PHE A 415 1.70 0.00 -3.17
CA PHE A 415 2.79 0.04 -2.18
C PHE A 415 2.89 1.40 -1.48
N TYR A 416 2.53 2.48 -2.16
CA TYR A 416 2.52 3.84 -1.62
C TYR A 416 1.71 3.99 -0.33
N GLY A 417 0.55 3.32 -0.21
CA GLY A 417 -0.30 3.41 0.98
C GLY A 417 0.13 2.50 2.13
N GLU A 418 1.00 1.52 1.87
CA GLU A 418 1.44 0.49 2.82
C GLU A 418 2.97 0.57 3.09
N GLU A 419 3.53 1.76 2.88
CA GLU A 419 4.96 2.05 3.01
C GLU A 419 5.52 1.66 4.38
N ASN A 420 4.76 1.91 5.46
CA ASN A 420 5.18 1.58 6.82
C ASN A 420 5.42 0.07 6.99
N SER A 421 4.52 -0.76 6.46
CA SER A 421 4.64 -2.22 6.56
C SER A 421 5.85 -2.72 5.77
N LEU A 422 6.05 -2.19 4.56
CA LEU A 422 7.20 -2.51 3.71
C LEU A 422 8.52 -2.03 4.31
N PHE A 423 8.56 -0.84 4.92
CA PHE A 423 9.74 -0.31 5.60
C PHE A 423 10.12 -1.17 6.81
N ILE A 424 9.15 -1.55 7.65
CA ILE A 424 9.38 -2.43 8.79
C ILE A 424 9.92 -3.79 8.32
N TRP A 425 9.36 -4.36 7.25
CA TRP A 425 9.88 -5.61 6.69
C TRP A 425 11.33 -5.50 6.20
N ASN A 426 11.68 -4.44 5.48
CA ASN A 426 13.07 -4.20 5.06
C ASN A 426 14.01 -4.02 6.25
N THR A 427 13.56 -3.30 7.29
CA THR A 427 14.33 -3.07 8.53
C THR A 427 14.57 -4.38 9.29
N ILE A 428 13.51 -5.18 9.49
CA ILE A 428 13.62 -6.50 10.14
C ILE A 428 14.56 -7.41 9.33
N THR A 429 14.45 -7.41 8.00
CA THR A 429 15.31 -8.20 7.12
C THR A 429 16.77 -7.81 7.28
N PHE A 430 17.07 -6.52 7.24
CA PHE A 430 18.44 -6.02 7.40
C PHE A 430 19.02 -6.45 8.76
N LEU A 431 18.29 -6.20 9.85
CA LEU A 431 18.75 -6.52 11.20
C LEU A 431 18.87 -8.03 11.43
N PHE A 432 17.97 -8.83 10.86
CA PHE A 432 18.02 -10.28 10.94
C PHE A 432 19.26 -10.86 10.26
N ILE A 433 19.57 -10.40 9.04
CA ILE A 433 20.76 -10.85 8.31
C ILE A 433 22.04 -10.36 9.00
N ASP A 434 22.05 -9.12 9.49
CA ASP A 434 23.18 -8.59 10.25
C ASP A 434 23.44 -9.41 11.52
N PHE A 435 22.38 -9.81 12.23
CA PHE A 435 22.51 -10.62 13.44
C PHE A 435 23.10 -12.01 13.17
N ILE A 436 22.80 -12.63 12.02
CA ILE A 436 23.36 -13.94 11.65
C ILE A 436 24.80 -13.81 11.12
N SER A 437 25.03 -12.84 10.24
CA SER A 437 26.27 -12.76 9.46
C SER A 437 27.34 -11.88 10.10
N SER A 438 26.97 -11.03 11.06
CA SER A 438 27.80 -9.95 11.57
C SER A 438 28.43 -9.11 10.45
N ASN A 439 27.69 -8.90 9.35
CA ASN A 439 28.13 -8.11 8.21
C ASN A 439 27.02 -7.21 7.64
N TYR A 440 27.16 -5.89 7.83
CA TYR A 440 26.22 -4.90 7.31
C TYR A 440 26.11 -4.87 5.78
N VAL A 441 27.21 -5.14 5.07
CA VAL A 441 27.21 -5.15 3.60
C VAL A 441 26.39 -6.31 3.08
N LEU A 442 26.57 -7.50 3.66
CA LEU A 442 25.76 -8.66 3.30
C LEU A 442 24.28 -8.43 3.65
N ALA A 443 23.99 -7.83 4.81
CA ALA A 443 22.64 -7.45 5.21
C ALA A 443 21.97 -6.50 4.19
N ALA A 444 22.68 -5.49 3.71
CA ALA A 444 22.19 -4.58 2.69
C ALA A 444 21.89 -5.29 1.36
N ILE A 445 22.81 -6.15 0.89
CA ILE A 445 22.66 -6.87 -0.37
C ILE A 445 21.45 -7.80 -0.33
N ILE A 446 21.31 -8.60 0.75
CA ILE A 446 20.19 -9.54 0.88
C ILE A 446 18.86 -8.78 1.02
N THR A 447 18.83 -7.69 1.79
CA THR A 447 17.62 -6.86 1.93
C THR A 447 17.21 -6.25 0.59
N PHE A 448 18.18 -5.75 -0.18
CA PHE A 448 17.94 -5.22 -1.53
C PHE A 448 17.37 -6.30 -2.46
N LEU A 449 17.94 -7.50 -2.45
CA LEU A 449 17.51 -8.63 -3.28
C LEU A 449 16.09 -9.07 -2.92
N LEU A 450 15.76 -9.20 -1.63
CA LEU A 450 14.41 -9.54 -1.18
C LEU A 450 13.39 -8.47 -1.56
N ASN A 451 13.73 -7.19 -1.42
CA ASN A 451 12.88 -6.10 -1.88
C ASN A 451 12.66 -6.13 -3.41
N LEU A 452 13.71 -6.43 -4.19
CA LEU A 452 13.61 -6.57 -5.64
C LEU A 452 12.68 -7.72 -6.04
N ILE A 453 12.76 -8.86 -5.33
CA ILE A 453 11.83 -9.98 -5.51
C ILE A 453 10.40 -9.55 -5.20
N ALA A 454 10.16 -8.88 -4.07
CA ALA A 454 8.82 -8.44 -3.68
C ALA A 454 8.21 -7.46 -4.70
N VAL A 455 9.00 -6.49 -5.19
CA VAL A 455 8.60 -5.56 -6.26
C VAL A 455 8.33 -6.31 -7.56
N GLY A 456 9.21 -7.24 -7.95
CA GLY A 456 9.04 -8.05 -9.16
C GLY A 456 7.78 -8.92 -9.12
N LEU A 457 7.48 -9.56 -7.99
CA LEU A 457 6.26 -10.33 -7.78
C LEU A 457 5.02 -9.43 -7.87
N ARG A 458 5.02 -8.28 -7.19
CA ARG A 458 3.91 -7.33 -7.21
C ARG A 458 3.65 -6.77 -8.61
N ASN A 459 4.69 -6.43 -9.36
CA ASN A 459 4.58 -5.93 -10.72
C ASN A 459 4.05 -7.02 -11.67
N SER A 460 4.65 -8.22 -11.63
CA SER A 460 4.25 -9.34 -12.48
C SER A 460 2.79 -9.76 -12.26
N PHE A 461 2.38 -9.96 -10.99
CA PHE A 461 1.00 -10.31 -10.67
C PHE A 461 0.03 -9.14 -10.88
N GLY A 462 0.46 -7.91 -10.59
CA GLY A 462 -0.31 -6.69 -10.80
C GLY A 462 -0.64 -6.45 -12.28
N ARG A 463 0.37 -6.46 -13.15
CA ARG A 463 0.24 -6.37 -14.61
C ARG A 463 -0.63 -7.48 -15.17
N ARG A 464 -0.46 -8.71 -14.66
CA ARG A 464 -1.30 -9.85 -15.06
C ARG A 464 -2.76 -9.66 -14.65
N ASN A 465 -3.03 -9.14 -13.46
CA ASN A 465 -4.38 -8.88 -12.99
C ASN A 465 -5.03 -7.73 -13.78
N LEU A 466 -4.32 -6.60 -13.93
CA LEU A 466 -4.80 -5.44 -14.67
C LEU A 466 -5.23 -5.83 -16.09
N SER A 467 -4.34 -6.47 -16.85
CA SER A 467 -4.65 -6.93 -18.22
C SER A 467 -5.85 -7.88 -18.29
N LYS A 468 -6.01 -8.79 -17.33
CA LYS A 468 -7.17 -9.69 -17.29
C LYS A 468 -8.48 -8.95 -17.04
N LYS A 469 -8.45 -7.87 -16.25
CA LYS A 469 -9.64 -7.17 -15.78
C LYS A 469 -10.06 -6.02 -16.72
N THR A 470 -9.14 -5.45 -17.50
CA THR A 470 -9.37 -4.19 -18.24
C THR A 470 -9.33 -4.29 -19.77
N LEU A 471 -9.31 -5.49 -20.37
CA LEU A 471 -9.09 -5.78 -21.81
C LEU A 471 -7.74 -5.37 -22.39
N ILE A 472 -6.92 -4.67 -21.63
CA ILE A 472 -5.69 -4.09 -22.16
C ILE A 472 -4.64 -5.20 -22.32
N PRO A 473 -4.08 -5.37 -23.53
CA PRO A 473 -3.01 -6.32 -23.78
C PRO A 473 -1.84 -6.07 -22.83
N ARG A 474 -1.19 -7.15 -22.37
CA ARG A 474 -0.07 -7.02 -21.43
C ARG A 474 1.10 -6.27 -22.05
N GLU A 475 1.25 -6.36 -23.37
CA GLU A 475 2.31 -5.75 -24.16
C GLU A 475 2.30 -4.22 -24.07
N LEU A 476 1.13 -3.62 -23.80
CA LEU A 476 0.96 -2.18 -23.66
C LEU A 476 1.15 -1.67 -22.22
N LEU A 477 1.24 -2.57 -21.25
CA LEU A 477 1.53 -2.23 -19.85
C LEU A 477 3.04 -2.37 -19.67
N ILE A 478 3.76 -1.28 -19.45
CA ILE A 478 5.23 -1.29 -19.34
C ILE A 478 5.65 -1.44 -17.87
#